data_AF-A0A8T3P310-F1
#
_entry.id   AF-A0A8T3P310-F1
#
_cell.length_a   1.000
_cell.length_b   1.000
_cell.length_c   1.000
_cell.angle_alpha   90.00
_cell.angle_beta   90.00
_cell.angle_gamma   90.00
#
_symmetry.space_group_name_H-M   'P 1'
#
loop_
_entity.id
_entity.type
_entity.pdbx_description
1 polymer ?
#
loop_
_entity_poly.entity_id
_entity_poly.type
_entity_poly.pdbx_seq_one_letter_code
_entity_poly.pdbx_strand_id
1 'polypeptide(L)'
;MPAVGISTDGVNETATRGRAKAGIDSLRGDNELWGGRMVNSVNPENSTQLEVLAYPLEGAQRCEISGDPMGRFLAIEQGYPETADGGRA
;
A
#
# COMPACT_ATOMS: atom_id res chain seq x y z
N MET A 1 -6.56 -3.29 -24.39
CA MET A 1 -6.74 -2.23 -23.38
C MET A 1 -5.35 -1.93 -22.81
N PRO A 2 -4.81 -0.70 -22.88
CA PRO A 2 -3.62 -0.38 -22.10
C PRO A 2 -4.00 -0.45 -20.61
N ALA A 3 -3.16 -1.08 -19.79
CA ALA A 3 -3.32 -1.01 -18.35
C ALA A 3 -3.13 0.46 -17.93
N VAL A 4 -4.11 1.04 -17.24
CA VAL A 4 -3.90 2.30 -16.52
C VAL A 4 -2.86 2.00 -15.44
N GLY A 5 -1.63 2.42 -15.68
CA GLY A 5 -0.55 2.36 -14.69
C GLY A 5 -0.79 3.44 -13.62
N ILE A 6 -0.53 3.11 -12.36
CA ILE A 6 -0.48 4.09 -11.28
C ILE A 6 0.85 4.84 -11.44
N SER A 7 0.82 6.18 -11.53
CA SER A 7 2.04 6.99 -11.59
C SER A 7 2.90 6.71 -10.36
N THR A 8 4.18 6.40 -10.58
CA THR A 8 5.18 6.19 -9.51
C THR A 8 6.08 7.40 -9.29
N ASP A 9 5.74 8.55 -9.86
CA ASP A 9 6.52 9.77 -9.67
C ASP A 9 6.65 10.10 -8.17
N GLY A 10 7.89 10.25 -7.71
CA GLY A 10 8.20 10.52 -6.31
C GLY A 10 8.04 9.33 -5.35
N VAL A 11 7.80 8.10 -5.84
CA VAL A 11 7.80 6.89 -5.01
C VAL A 11 9.25 6.51 -4.66
N ASN A 12 9.49 6.25 -3.37
CA ASN A 12 10.72 5.66 -2.89
C ASN A 12 10.74 4.15 -3.19
N GLU A 13 11.31 3.77 -4.33
CA GLU A 13 11.45 2.37 -4.77
C GLU A 13 12.38 1.53 -3.88
N THR A 14 13.17 2.18 -3.01
CA THR A 14 14.07 1.49 -2.06
C THR A 14 13.43 1.22 -0.71
N ALA A 15 12.21 1.73 -0.50
CA ALA A 15 11.46 1.49 0.71
C ALA A 15 10.93 0.04 0.72
N THR A 16 11.67 -0.81 1.41
CA THR A 16 11.33 -2.22 1.58
C THR A 16 10.87 -2.51 3.00
N ARG A 17 10.12 -3.59 3.17
CA ARG A 17 9.70 -4.09 4.49
C ARG A 17 10.88 -4.30 5.44
N GLY A 18 11.99 -4.82 4.92
CA GLY A 18 13.22 -5.01 5.69
C GLY A 18 13.78 -3.69 6.22
N ARG A 19 13.74 -2.64 5.39
CA ARG A 19 14.17 -1.28 5.77
C ARG A 19 13.22 -0.64 6.78
N ALA A 20 11.91 -0.75 6.57
CA ALA A 20 10.89 -0.29 7.52
C ALA A 20 11.04 -0.96 8.89
N LYS A 21 11.31 -2.27 8.92
CA LYS A 21 11.57 -3.02 10.16
C LYS A 21 12.88 -2.58 10.83
N ALA A 22 13.90 -2.24 10.05
CA ALA A 22 15.18 -1.77 10.58
C ALA A 22 15.12 -0.33 11.10
N GLY A 23 14.26 0.52 10.54
CA GLY A 23 14.09 1.91 10.97
C GLY A 23 13.03 2.66 10.17
N ILE A 24 11.79 2.67 10.67
CA ILE A 24 10.65 3.35 10.03
C ILE A 24 10.79 4.87 9.99
N ASP A 25 11.53 5.47 10.93
CA ASP A 25 11.68 6.93 11.03
C ASP A 25 12.39 7.52 9.80
N SER A 26 13.35 6.77 9.24
CA SER A 26 14.08 7.17 8.02
C SER A 26 13.26 7.08 6.73
N LEU A 27 12.04 6.57 6.80
CA LEU A 27 11.09 6.47 5.68
C LEU A 27 9.91 7.45 5.85
N ARG A 28 9.90 8.23 6.95
CA ARG A 28 8.81 9.17 7.20
C ARG A 28 8.84 10.30 6.17
N GLY A 29 7.69 10.53 5.52
CA GLY A 29 7.53 11.59 4.52
C GLY A 29 7.81 11.12 3.09
N ASP A 30 8.30 9.89 2.91
CA ASP A 30 8.43 9.28 1.59
C ASP A 30 7.09 8.75 1.10
N ASN A 31 6.87 8.79 -0.22
CA ASN A 31 5.78 8.05 -0.86
C ASN A 31 6.25 6.63 -1.11
N GLU A 32 5.46 5.62 -0.75
CA GLU A 32 5.80 4.22 -0.99
C GLU A 32 4.73 3.55 -1.83
N LEU A 33 5.15 2.61 -2.69
CA LEU A 33 4.24 1.75 -3.44
C LEU A 33 4.27 0.34 -2.85
N TRP A 34 3.10 -0.15 -2.46
CA TRP A 34 2.96 -1.48 -1.87
C TRP A 34 1.98 -2.35 -2.66
N GLY A 35 2.42 -3.56 -2.98
CA GLY A 35 1.58 -4.62 -3.54
C GLY A 35 1.01 -5.50 -2.44
N GLY A 36 -0.31 -5.68 -2.41
CA GLY A 36 -0.92 -6.63 -1.50
C GLY A 36 -2.39 -6.91 -1.72
N ARG A 37 -2.92 -7.80 -0.90
CA ARG A 37 -4.34 -8.07 -0.76
C ARG A 37 -4.81 -7.52 0.58
N MET A 38 -5.86 -6.70 0.56
CA MET A 38 -6.57 -6.33 1.79
C MET A 38 -7.22 -7.59 2.38
N VAL A 39 -6.89 -7.91 3.62
CA VAL A 39 -7.42 -9.08 4.33
C VAL A 39 -8.37 -8.70 5.47
N ASN A 40 -8.27 -7.47 5.97
CA ASN A 40 -9.21 -6.93 6.94
C ASN A 40 -9.30 -5.40 6.80
N SER A 41 -10.43 -4.83 7.18
CA SER A 41 -10.63 -3.38 7.29
C SER A 41 -11.48 -3.10 8.52
N VAL A 42 -11.00 -2.19 9.36
CA VAL A 42 -11.74 -1.72 10.53
C VAL A 42 -11.70 -0.19 10.48
N ASN A 43 -12.86 0.44 10.66
CA ASN A 43 -12.97 1.88 10.75
C ASN A 43 -13.34 2.28 12.19
N PRO A 44 -12.35 2.41 13.10
CA PRO A 44 -12.56 3.09 14.37
C PRO A 44 -13.15 4.50 14.17
N GLU A 45 -13.75 5.06 15.22
CA GLU A 45 -14.47 6.35 15.15
C GLU A 45 -13.67 7.52 14.53
N ASN A 46 -12.33 7.48 14.58
CA ASN A 46 -11.46 8.55 14.09
C ASN A 46 -10.33 8.09 13.15
N SER A 47 -10.40 6.87 12.62
CA SER A 47 -9.35 6.34 11.74
C SER A 47 -9.87 5.22 10.86
N THR A 48 -9.20 4.97 9.73
CA THR A 48 -9.33 3.72 8.99
C THR A 48 -8.07 2.90 9.13
N GLN A 49 -8.25 1.64 9.49
CA GLN A 49 -7.20 0.66 9.61
C GLN A 49 -7.42 -0.45 8.59
N LEU A 50 -6.47 -0.57 7.66
CA LEU A 50 -6.43 -1.63 6.66
C LEU A 50 -5.35 -2.64 7.04
N GLU A 51 -5.71 -3.92 7.11
CA GLU A 51 -4.75 -5.00 7.21
C GLU A 51 -4.43 -5.51 5.81
N VAL A 52 -3.16 -5.42 5.42
CA VAL A 52 -2.68 -5.79 4.09
C VAL A 52 -1.75 -7.00 4.21
N LEU A 53 -2.14 -8.10 3.55
CA LEU A 53 -1.23 -9.21 3.26
C LEU A 53 -0.47 -8.86 2.00
N ALA A 54 0.81 -8.52 2.14
CA ALA A 54 1.54 -7.96 1.03
C ALA A 54 2.43 -8.97 0.31
N TYR A 55 2.45 -8.84 -1.01
CA TYR A 55 3.14 -9.69 -1.98
C TYR A 55 4.25 -8.87 -2.66
N PRO A 56 5.29 -9.54 -3.20
CA PRO A 56 6.27 -8.85 -4.02
C PRO A 56 5.58 -8.24 -5.25
N LEU A 57 6.06 -7.07 -5.67
CA LEU A 57 5.69 -6.45 -6.93
C LEU A 57 6.63 -6.93 -8.02
N GLU A 58 6.07 -7.45 -9.10
CA GLU A 58 6.76 -7.74 -10.36
C GLU A 58 6.84 -6.46 -11.23
N GLY A 59 7.65 -6.46 -12.28
CA GLY A 59 8.07 -5.24 -13.02
C GLY A 59 6.96 -4.38 -13.63
N ALA A 60 5.72 -4.85 -13.66
CA ALA A 60 4.53 -4.10 -14.08
C ALA A 60 3.64 -3.64 -12.90
N GLN A 61 4.22 -3.46 -11.70
CA GLN A 61 3.51 -3.17 -10.45
C GLN A 61 2.40 -4.20 -10.17
N ARG A 62 2.62 -5.44 -10.62
CA ARG A 62 1.67 -6.53 -10.44
C ARG A 62 2.06 -7.27 -9.17
N CYS A 63 1.11 -7.42 -8.25
CA CYS A 63 1.31 -8.34 -7.13
C CYS A 63 1.56 -9.74 -7.69
N GLU A 64 2.70 -10.32 -7.36
CA GLU A 64 2.97 -11.72 -7.62
C GLU A 64 2.24 -12.58 -6.58
N ILE A 65 0.94 -12.80 -6.82
CA ILE A 65 0.05 -13.52 -5.90
C ILE A 65 0.38 -15.02 -5.81
N SER A 66 1.19 -15.52 -6.74
CA SER A 66 1.68 -16.91 -6.76
C SER A 66 2.94 -17.11 -5.92
N GLY A 67 3.63 -16.04 -5.52
CA GLY A 67 4.77 -16.10 -4.61
C GLY A 67 4.34 -16.21 -3.15
N ASP A 68 5.30 -16.55 -2.27
CA ASP A 68 5.05 -16.58 -0.83
C ASP A 68 4.70 -15.17 -0.31
N PRO A 69 3.63 -15.01 0.49
CA PRO A 69 3.30 -13.73 1.07
C PRO A 69 4.41 -13.27 2.02
N MET A 70 4.87 -12.03 1.87
CA MET A 70 5.98 -11.50 2.66
C MET A 70 5.53 -10.97 4.04
N GLY A 71 4.38 -11.45 4.54
CA GLY A 71 3.78 -11.06 5.81
C GLY A 71 2.67 -9.99 5.70
N ARG A 72 2.19 -9.56 6.87
CA ARG A 72 1.09 -8.58 7.01
C ARG A 72 1.57 -7.28 7.64
N PHE A 73 0.93 -6.18 7.29
CA PHE A 73 1.09 -4.90 7.99
C PHE A 73 -0.25 -4.17 8.10
N LEU A 74 -0.29 -3.16 8.97
CA LEU A 74 -1.44 -2.28 9.15
C LEU A 74 -1.14 -0.93 8.50
N ALA A 75 -2.00 -0.50 7.59
CA ALA A 75 -2.05 0.88 7.11
C ALA A 75 -3.13 1.62 7.91
N ILE A 76 -2.74 2.70 8.59
CA ILE A 76 -3.63 3.50 9.42
C ILE A 76 -3.69 4.90 8.83
N GLU A 77 -4.87 5.30 8.39
CA GLU A 77 -5.16 6.66 7.95
C GLU A 77 -5.98 7.35 9.05
N GLN A 78 -5.59 8.58 9.41
CA GLN A 78 -6.39 9.40 10.33
C GLN A 78 -7.55 10.03 9.58
N GLY A 79 -8.76 9.91 10.13
CA GLY A 79 -10.00 10.25 9.43
C GLY A 79 -10.56 9.07 8.63
N TYR A 80 -11.69 9.32 7.96
CA TYR A 80 -12.30 8.38 7.03
C TYR A 80 -11.68 8.66 5.65
N PRO A 81 -11.01 7.68 4.99
CA PRO A 81 -10.55 7.85 3.63
C PRO A 81 -11.81 8.10 2.82
N GLU A 82 -11.91 9.30 2.24
CA GLU A 82 -12.98 9.61 1.31
C GLU A 82 -12.88 8.55 0.22
N THR A 83 -13.82 7.59 0.22
CA THR A 83 -13.94 6.65 -0.88
C THR A 83 -14.08 7.54 -2.10
N ALA A 84 -13.10 7.54 -3.00
CA ALA A 84 -13.15 8.33 -4.21
C ALA A 84 -14.40 7.89 -4.99
N ASP A 85 -15.52 8.55 -4.73
CA ASP A 85 -16.75 8.36 -5.45
C ASP A 85 -16.45 8.89 -6.84
N GLY A 86 -16.46 7.97 -7.82
CA GLY A 86 -16.25 8.28 -9.21
C GLY A 86 -17.41 9.10 -9.75
N GLY A 87 -17.49 10.36 -9.33
CA GLY A 87 -18.39 11.37 -9.85
C GLY A 87 -17.97 11.72 -11.27
N ARG A 88 -18.49 10.93 -12.21
CA ARG A 88 -18.46 11.23 -13.64
C ARG A 88 -19.24 12.53 -13.85
N ALA A 89 -18.54 13.61 -14.21
CA ALA A 89 -19.15 14.77 -14.85
C ALA A 89 -19.53 14.45 -16.31
#